data_AF-A0A1F8SA18-F1
#
_entry.id   AF-A0A1F8SA18-F1
#
_cell.length_a   1.000
_cell.length_b   1.000
_cell.length_c   1.000
_cell.angle_alpha   90.00
_cell.angle_beta   90.00
_cell.angle_gamma   90.00
#
_symmetry.space_group_name_H-M   'P 1'
#
loop_
_entity.id
_entity.type
_entity.pdbx_description
1 polymer ?
#
loop_
_entity_poly.entity_id
_entity_poly.type
_entity_poly.pdbx_seq_one_letter_code
_entity_poly.pdbx_strand_id
1 'polypeptide(L)'
;MAGDPTRDVALASAVAPAGTTELGIDIIKVERIRAALERFGPRFSKRVLTEAEQRYVRDRPETLAGRWAAKEAVSKVLGLGVRGIGWRDIEIERLPTGQPAVRLHGRAAARADQLGMERIALSITHESEYAVAIAFGIRLAGGRFVFPPDIEDRLDERERRILARIERLRATAEAGGAAALVSDAPEARVPGLPHG
;
A
#
# COMPACT_ATOMS: atom_id res chain seq x y z
N MET A 1 -6.01 -22.52 38.64
CA MET A 1 -5.49 -22.72 37.26
C MET A 1 -5.89 -21.50 36.46
N ALA A 2 -4.95 -20.57 36.28
CA ALA A 2 -5.17 -19.23 35.75
C ALA A 2 -5.56 -19.28 34.26
N GLY A 3 -6.62 -18.59 33.88
CA GLY A 3 -6.98 -18.35 32.48
C GLY A 3 -6.00 -17.35 31.86
N ASP A 4 -5.55 -17.67 30.66
CA ASP A 4 -4.57 -16.92 29.87
C ASP A 4 -5.02 -15.46 29.61
N PRO A 5 -4.27 -14.44 30.07
CA PRO A 5 -4.61 -13.03 29.89
C PRO A 5 -4.39 -12.52 28.44
N THR A 6 -4.04 -13.39 27.49
CA THR A 6 -3.80 -12.98 26.08
C THR A 6 -5.02 -13.07 25.16
N ARG A 7 -6.21 -13.42 25.67
CA ARG A 7 -7.45 -13.43 24.88
C ARG A 7 -8.25 -12.14 24.88
N ASP A 8 -7.82 -11.14 25.64
CA ASP A 8 -8.34 -9.76 25.59
C ASP A 8 -7.49 -8.85 24.70
N VAL A 9 -7.01 -9.37 23.55
CA VAL A 9 -6.70 -8.49 22.42
C VAL A 9 -8.04 -8.03 21.86
N ALA A 10 -8.60 -7.03 22.54
CA ALA A 10 -9.72 -6.25 22.07
C ALA A 10 -9.47 -5.90 20.60
N LEU A 11 -10.22 -6.58 19.72
CA LEU A 11 -10.45 -6.22 18.35
C LEU A 11 -11.27 -4.92 18.36
N ALA A 12 -10.68 -3.85 18.88
CA ALA A 12 -11.21 -2.52 18.79
C ALA A 12 -11.15 -2.11 17.32
N SER A 13 -12.28 -2.28 16.65
CA SER A 13 -12.60 -1.58 15.43
C SER A 13 -12.50 -0.07 15.69
N ALA A 14 -11.43 0.60 15.25
CA ALA A 14 -11.47 2.01 14.87
C ALA A 14 -10.11 2.47 14.31
N VAL A 15 -10.12 2.92 13.05
CA VAL A 15 -9.18 3.86 12.42
C VAL A 15 -7.69 3.59 12.67
N ALA A 16 -7.00 2.96 11.71
CA ALA A 16 -5.54 2.99 11.70
C ALA A 16 -5.08 4.44 11.97
N PRO A 17 -4.25 4.71 12.99
CA PRO A 17 -3.96 6.07 13.43
C PRO A 17 -3.41 6.90 12.27
N ALA A 18 -3.62 8.22 12.32
CA ALA A 18 -2.93 9.13 11.43
C ALA A 18 -1.43 8.77 11.43
N GLY A 19 -0.88 8.47 10.26
CA GLY A 19 0.48 7.94 10.15
C GLY A 19 0.54 6.41 10.07
N THR A 20 -0.25 5.81 9.19
CA THR A 20 -0.10 4.38 8.88
C THR A 20 1.03 4.16 7.89
N THR A 21 1.95 3.25 8.22
CA THR A 21 3.06 2.84 7.36
C THR A 21 2.56 1.94 6.23
N GLU A 22 2.97 2.27 5.01
CA GLU A 22 2.73 1.47 3.80
C GLU A 22 4.06 1.04 3.19
N LEU A 23 4.11 -0.21 2.71
CA LEU A 23 5.30 -0.85 2.18
C LEU A 23 5.01 -1.46 0.82
N GLY A 24 5.94 -1.26 -0.11
CA GLY A 24 5.92 -1.91 -1.42
C GLY A 24 7.29 -2.48 -1.73
N ILE A 25 7.33 -3.75 -2.13
CA ILE A 25 8.55 -4.39 -2.65
C ILE A 25 8.22 -5.02 -3.98
N ASP A 26 9.16 -4.94 -4.91
CA ASP A 26 9.05 -5.63 -6.20
C ASP A 26 10.40 -6.13 -6.71
N ILE A 27 10.36 -7.23 -7.48
CA ILE A 27 11.53 -7.86 -8.09
C ILE A 27 11.24 -8.19 -9.56
N ILE A 28 12.15 -7.79 -10.44
CA ILE A 28 12.03 -7.94 -11.89
C ILE A 28 13.23 -8.72 -12.43
N LYS A 29 12.96 -9.77 -13.21
CA LYS A 29 13.97 -10.43 -14.03
C LYS A 29 14.38 -9.51 -15.18
N VAL A 30 15.67 -9.16 -15.24
CA VAL A 30 16.23 -8.29 -16.29
C VAL A 30 15.99 -8.88 -17.68
N GLU A 31 16.07 -10.21 -17.81
CA GLU A 31 15.81 -10.91 -19.07
C GLU A 31 14.41 -10.62 -19.66
N ARG A 32 13.39 -10.45 -18.80
CA ARG A 32 12.04 -10.09 -19.28
C ARG A 32 12.01 -8.70 -19.91
N ILE A 33 12.81 -7.78 -19.37
CA ILE A 33 12.93 -6.42 -19.89
C ILE A 33 13.75 -6.40 -21.16
N ARG A 34 14.84 -7.18 -21.22
CA ARG A 34 15.65 -7.37 -22.43
C ARG A 34 14.81 -7.89 -23.59
N ALA A 35 14.10 -9.00 -23.39
CA ALA A 35 13.21 -9.57 -24.40
C ALA A 35 12.10 -8.59 -24.85
N ALA A 36 11.59 -7.76 -23.93
CA ALA A 36 10.59 -6.75 -24.28
C ALA A 36 11.19 -5.59 -25.10
N LEU A 37 12.40 -5.14 -24.76
CA LEU A 37 13.14 -4.14 -25.53
C LEU A 37 13.47 -4.65 -26.94
N GLU A 38 13.91 -5.90 -27.07
CA GLU A 38 14.18 -6.52 -28.38
C GLU A 38 12.91 -6.64 -29.23
N ARG A 39 11.80 -7.09 -28.62
CA ARG A 39 10.55 -7.32 -29.34
C ARG A 39 9.83 -6.04 -29.75
N PHE A 40 9.84 -5.02 -28.91
CA PHE A 40 8.99 -3.83 -29.07
C PHE A 40 9.79 -2.53 -29.27
N GLY A 41 11.10 -2.56 -29.07
CA GLY A 41 12.00 -1.43 -29.23
C GLY A 41 11.61 -0.22 -28.37
N PRO A 42 11.84 1.00 -28.87
CA PRO A 42 11.55 2.24 -28.14
C PRO A 42 10.09 2.44 -27.74
N ARG A 43 9.14 1.75 -28.38
CA ARG A 43 7.71 1.83 -28.02
C ARG A 43 7.47 1.32 -26.60
N PHE A 44 8.23 0.29 -26.19
CA PHE A 44 8.12 -0.26 -24.85
C PHE A 44 8.63 0.72 -23.78
N SER A 45 9.84 1.26 -23.96
CA SER A 45 10.40 2.21 -22.99
C SER A 45 9.58 3.51 -22.93
N LYS A 46 9.11 4.04 -24.07
CA LYS A 46 8.23 5.23 -24.12
C LYS A 46 6.88 5.06 -23.41
N ARG A 47 6.36 3.83 -23.35
CA ARG A 47 5.10 3.54 -22.63
C ARG A 47 5.29 3.59 -21.11
N VAL A 48 6.48 3.24 -20.63
CA VAL A 48 6.77 3.03 -19.21
C VAL A 48 7.43 4.24 -18.58
N LEU A 49 8.35 4.88 -19.31
CA LEU A 49 9.22 5.93 -18.82
C LEU A 49 8.74 7.32 -19.24
N THR A 50 8.88 8.30 -18.34
CA THR A 50 8.83 9.73 -18.72
C THR A 50 9.99 10.07 -19.64
N GLU A 51 9.93 11.24 -20.29
CA GLU A 51 11.04 11.69 -21.13
C GLU A 51 12.34 11.89 -20.34
N ALA A 52 12.27 12.36 -19.11
CA ALA A 52 13.43 12.52 -18.25
C ALA A 52 14.04 11.17 -17.86
N GLU A 53 13.19 10.19 -17.53
CA GLU A 53 13.64 8.83 -17.25
C GLU A 53 14.28 8.17 -18.48
N GLN A 54 13.73 8.36 -19.69
CA GLN A 54 14.31 7.82 -20.92
C GLN A 54 15.74 8.33 -21.14
N ARG A 55 15.96 9.65 -20.96
CA ARG A 55 17.29 10.25 -21.06
C ARG A 55 18.30 9.64 -20.09
N TYR A 56 17.85 9.28 -18.88
CA TYR A 56 18.70 8.65 -17.88
C TYR A 56 18.96 7.15 -18.16
N VAL A 57 17.91 6.40 -18.49
CA VAL A 57 17.97 4.95 -18.67
C VAL A 57 18.76 4.58 -19.92
N ARG A 58 18.55 5.28 -21.04
CA ARG A 58 19.20 5.03 -22.35
C ARG A 58 19.06 3.57 -22.81
N ASP A 59 17.85 3.01 -22.65
CA ASP A 59 17.47 1.63 -23.00
C ASP A 59 18.36 0.51 -22.41
N ARG A 60 19.12 0.80 -21.34
CA ARG A 60 19.88 -0.23 -20.59
C ARG A 60 18.90 -1.16 -19.85
N PRO A 61 18.86 -2.47 -20.15
CA PRO A 61 17.85 -3.39 -19.59
C PRO A 61 17.85 -3.43 -18.07
N GLU A 62 19.01 -3.44 -17.42
CA GLU A 62 19.16 -3.53 -15.96
C GLU A 62 18.62 -2.26 -15.29
N THR A 63 18.95 -1.09 -15.84
CA THR A 63 18.45 0.19 -15.32
C THR A 63 16.95 0.34 -15.56
N LEU A 64 16.44 -0.11 -16.71
CA LEU A 64 15.00 -0.12 -17.00
C LEU A 64 14.26 -1.08 -16.06
N ALA A 65 14.81 -2.26 -15.78
CA ALA A 65 14.28 -3.20 -14.80
C ALA A 65 14.19 -2.56 -13.41
N GLY A 66 15.22 -1.80 -13.01
CA GLY A 66 15.19 -1.01 -11.77
C GLY A 66 14.07 0.03 -11.73
N ARG A 67 13.83 0.73 -12.85
CA ARG A 67 12.68 1.68 -12.96
C ARG A 67 11.35 0.96 -12.91
N TRP A 68 11.24 -0.21 -13.53
CA TRP A 68 10.04 -1.03 -13.48
C TRP A 68 9.73 -1.48 -12.05
N ALA A 69 10.68 -2.10 -11.38
CA ALA A 69 10.55 -2.55 -9.99
C ALA A 69 10.17 -1.37 -9.07
N ALA A 70 10.81 -0.21 -9.24
CA ALA A 70 10.51 0.99 -8.47
C ALA A 70 9.07 1.48 -8.65
N LYS A 71 8.58 1.53 -9.90
CA LYS A 71 7.20 1.95 -10.19
C LYS A 71 6.18 0.96 -9.62
N GLU A 72 6.44 -0.34 -9.68
CA GLU A 72 5.58 -1.35 -9.05
C GLU A 72 5.59 -1.24 -7.51
N ALA A 73 6.76 -1.05 -6.90
CA ALA A 73 6.89 -0.86 -5.46
C ALA A 73 6.11 0.39 -4.99
N VAL A 74 6.23 1.52 -5.69
CA VAL A 74 5.48 2.74 -5.38
C VAL A 74 3.97 2.54 -5.59
N SER A 75 3.56 1.83 -6.65
CA SER A 75 2.15 1.51 -6.90
C SER A 75 1.51 0.68 -5.77
N LYS A 76 2.29 -0.21 -5.13
CA LYS A 76 1.87 -0.97 -3.94
C LYS A 76 1.68 -0.07 -2.73
N VAL A 77 2.60 0.87 -2.48
CA VAL A 77 2.47 1.88 -1.41
C VAL A 77 1.20 2.74 -1.57
N LEU A 78 0.80 3.03 -2.81
CA LEU A 78 -0.43 3.79 -3.11
C LEU A 78 -1.73 2.97 -3.01
N GLY A 79 -1.64 1.67 -2.76
CA GLY A 79 -2.79 0.77 -2.62
C GLY A 79 -3.63 0.61 -3.89
N LEU A 80 -3.08 0.93 -5.07
CA LEU A 80 -3.80 0.91 -6.35
C LEU A 80 -3.47 -0.32 -7.21
N GLY A 81 -2.29 -0.91 -7.01
CA GLY A 81 -1.73 -1.88 -7.94
C GLY A 81 -1.53 -1.28 -9.36
N VAL A 82 -0.87 -2.06 -10.23
CA VAL A 82 -0.48 -1.59 -11.57
C VAL A 82 -1.65 -1.36 -12.53
N ARG A 83 -2.86 -1.82 -12.19
CA ARG A 83 -4.08 -1.63 -12.99
C ARG A 83 -4.72 -0.25 -12.76
N GLY A 84 -4.36 0.44 -11.68
CA GLY A 84 -4.98 1.69 -11.25
C GLY A 84 -4.18 2.96 -11.57
N ILE A 85 -2.96 2.87 -12.10
CA ILE A 85 -2.08 4.02 -12.32
C ILE A 85 -1.34 3.82 -13.65
N GLY A 86 -1.23 4.87 -14.47
CA GLY A 86 -0.40 4.81 -15.67
C GLY A 86 1.08 4.73 -15.30
N TRP A 87 1.89 3.96 -16.03
CA TRP A 87 3.32 3.84 -15.73
C TRP A 87 4.08 5.18 -15.63
N ARG A 88 3.65 6.19 -16.39
CA ARG A 88 4.23 7.54 -16.41
C ARG A 88 3.68 8.47 -15.33
N ASP A 89 2.64 8.05 -14.60
CA ASP A 89 2.14 8.78 -13.44
C ASP A 89 3.08 8.62 -12.24
N ILE A 90 3.98 7.64 -12.27
CA ILE A 90 5.05 7.47 -11.28
C ILE A 90 6.37 7.73 -12.00
N GLU A 91 7.07 8.79 -11.63
CA GLU A 91 8.37 9.15 -12.18
C GLU A 91 9.48 8.96 -11.14
N ILE A 92 10.56 8.29 -11.53
CA ILE A 92 11.71 8.04 -10.66
C ILE A 92 12.86 8.96 -11.06
N GLU A 93 13.05 10.00 -10.26
CA GLU A 93 14.12 10.97 -10.41
C GLU A 93 15.41 10.47 -9.76
N ARG A 94 16.56 10.99 -10.21
CA ARG A 94 17.85 10.79 -9.54
C ARG A 94 18.36 12.16 -9.09
N LEU A 95 18.45 12.34 -7.77
CA LEU A 95 19.00 13.57 -7.20
C LEU A 95 20.50 13.71 -7.50
N PRO A 96 21.08 14.91 -7.40
CA PRO A 96 22.52 15.13 -7.57
C PRO A 96 23.39 14.25 -6.66
N THR A 97 22.88 13.92 -5.47
CA THR A 97 23.51 13.00 -4.50
C THR A 97 23.51 11.54 -4.96
N GLY A 98 22.79 11.21 -6.03
CA GLY A 98 22.57 9.86 -6.52
C GLY A 98 21.36 9.14 -5.91
N GLN A 99 20.73 9.71 -4.88
CA GLN A 99 19.55 9.14 -4.25
C GLN A 99 18.36 9.12 -5.23
N PRO A 100 17.63 8.01 -5.35
CA PRO A 100 16.39 7.97 -6.12
C PRO A 100 15.28 8.72 -5.37
N ALA A 101 14.49 9.51 -6.10
CA ALA A 101 13.33 10.22 -5.57
C ALA A 101 12.07 9.88 -6.40
N VAL A 102 10.91 9.93 -5.76
CA VAL A 102 9.62 9.66 -6.39
C VAL A 102 8.90 10.97 -6.66
N ARG A 103 8.47 11.16 -7.91
CA ARG A 103 7.56 12.23 -8.31
C ARG A 103 6.28 11.61 -8.87
N LEU A 104 5.14 12.04 -8.35
CA LEU A 104 3.84 11.54 -8.74
C LEU A 104 3.11 12.54 -9.62
N HIS A 105 2.39 12.04 -10.61
CA HIS A 105 1.57 12.81 -11.55
C HIS A 105 0.18 12.19 -11.67
N GLY A 106 -0.75 12.93 -12.28
CA GLY A 106 -2.07 12.41 -12.69
C GLY A 106 -2.78 11.61 -11.61
N ARG A 107 -3.13 10.36 -11.92
CA ARG A 107 -3.87 9.48 -10.99
C ARG A 107 -3.05 9.07 -9.77
N ALA A 108 -1.73 8.98 -9.90
CA ALA A 108 -0.88 8.63 -8.76
C ALA A 108 -0.82 9.79 -7.75
N ALA A 109 -0.70 11.03 -8.23
CA ALA A 109 -0.72 12.23 -7.40
C ALA A 109 -2.08 12.38 -6.69
N ALA A 110 -3.18 12.31 -7.44
CA ALA A 110 -4.52 12.37 -6.87
C ALA A 110 -4.75 11.29 -5.80
N ARG A 111 -4.15 10.10 -5.97
CA ARG A 111 -4.21 9.05 -4.94
C ARG A 111 -3.39 9.37 -3.71
N ALA A 112 -2.16 9.87 -3.90
CA ALA A 112 -1.33 10.29 -2.78
C ALA A 112 -2.03 11.36 -1.94
N ASP A 113 -2.69 12.33 -2.58
CA ASP A 113 -3.48 13.37 -1.92
C ASP A 113 -4.63 12.77 -1.09
N GLN A 114 -5.39 11.82 -1.65
CA GLN A 114 -6.45 11.12 -0.92
C GLN A 114 -5.94 10.36 0.31
N LEU A 115 -4.73 9.82 0.23
CA LEU A 115 -4.09 9.11 1.34
C LEU A 115 -3.44 10.08 2.34
N GLY A 116 -3.32 11.37 2.01
CA GLY A 116 -2.45 12.29 2.75
C GLY A 116 -1.01 11.80 2.78
N MET A 117 -0.52 11.25 1.66
CA MET A 117 0.82 10.69 1.53
C MET A 117 1.78 11.80 1.09
N GLU A 118 2.69 12.21 1.97
CA GLU A 118 3.65 13.28 1.67
C GLU A 118 4.85 12.76 0.87
N ARG A 119 5.76 12.04 1.53
CA ARG A 119 7.01 11.54 0.94
C ARG A 119 6.99 10.03 0.86
N ILE A 120 7.34 9.51 -0.33
CA ILE A 120 7.63 8.09 -0.54
C ILE A 120 9.15 7.91 -0.60
N ALA A 121 9.70 7.23 0.40
CA ALA A 121 11.10 6.79 0.38
C ALA A 121 11.24 5.62 -0.59
N LEU A 122 12.33 5.60 -1.35
CA LEU A 122 12.59 4.58 -2.36
C LEU A 122 14.05 4.14 -2.29
N SER A 123 14.26 2.83 -2.41
CA SER A 123 15.56 2.24 -2.64
C SER A 123 15.46 1.27 -3.82
N ILE A 124 16.47 1.29 -4.68
CA ILE A 124 16.52 0.50 -5.92
C ILE A 124 17.91 -0.09 -6.02
N THR A 125 17.99 -1.37 -6.33
CA THR A 125 19.23 -2.04 -6.68
C THR A 125 19.01 -2.93 -7.89
N HIS A 126 20.05 -3.15 -8.69
CA HIS A 126 20.00 -4.09 -9.78
C HIS A 126 21.37 -4.75 -9.99
N GLU A 127 21.33 -5.96 -10.49
CA GLU A 127 22.46 -6.77 -10.94
C GLU A 127 22.15 -7.24 -12.38
N SER A 128 23.01 -8.04 -13.01
CA SER A 128 22.81 -8.63 -14.33
C SER A 128 21.49 -9.41 -14.48
N GLU A 129 21.05 -10.14 -13.44
CA GLU A 129 19.86 -11.01 -13.56
C GLU A 129 18.57 -10.39 -13.01
N TYR A 130 18.68 -9.62 -11.93
CA TYR A 130 17.52 -9.12 -11.19
C TYR A 130 17.65 -7.65 -10.84
N ALA A 131 16.51 -6.96 -10.84
CA ALA A 131 16.34 -5.65 -10.23
C ALA A 131 15.32 -5.73 -9.10
N VAL A 132 15.59 -5.04 -8.00
CA VAL A 132 14.74 -5.01 -6.81
C VAL A 132 14.51 -3.56 -6.40
N ALA A 133 13.29 -3.25 -5.99
CA ALA A 133 13.00 -1.97 -5.37
C ALA A 133 12.13 -2.14 -4.13
N ILE A 134 12.36 -1.28 -3.14
CA ILE A 134 11.51 -1.12 -1.97
C ILE A 134 11.08 0.34 -1.86
N ALA A 135 9.79 0.53 -1.64
CA ALA A 135 9.16 1.82 -1.38
C ALA A 135 8.50 1.79 0.01
N PHE A 136 8.56 2.93 0.68
CA PHE A 136 7.98 3.14 2.01
C PHE A 136 7.29 4.50 2.03
N GLY A 137 6.08 4.55 2.56
CA GLY A 137 5.32 5.78 2.74
C GLY A 137 4.56 5.78 4.05
N ILE A 138 4.16 6.96 4.48
CA ILE A 138 3.28 7.15 5.64
C ILE A 138 2.04 7.87 5.13
N ARG A 139 0.87 7.22 5.27
CA ARG A 139 -0.42 7.86 4.95
C ARG A 139 -1.06 8.42 6.21
N LEU A 140 -1.69 9.59 6.08
CA LEU A 140 -2.45 10.23 7.15
C LEU A 140 -3.91 9.77 7.17
N ALA A 141 -4.45 9.36 6.02
CA ALA A 141 -5.77 8.75 5.96
C ALA A 141 -5.82 7.51 6.87
N GLY A 142 -6.84 7.41 7.71
CA GLY A 142 -6.99 6.30 8.65
C GLY A 142 -7.77 5.10 8.08
N GLY A 143 -7.77 4.00 8.82
CA GLY A 143 -8.50 2.77 8.48
C GLY A 143 -7.60 1.62 7.97
N ARG A 144 -8.00 0.38 8.27
CA ARG A 144 -7.22 -0.84 7.95
C ARG A 144 -7.12 -1.11 6.44
N PHE A 145 -8.17 -0.76 5.70
CA PHE A 145 -8.22 -0.86 4.24
C PHE A 145 -8.71 0.48 3.70
N VAL A 146 -7.87 1.17 2.92
CA VAL A 146 -8.25 2.41 2.24
C VAL A 146 -8.23 2.15 0.76
N PHE A 147 -9.42 2.08 0.16
CA PHE A 147 -9.58 1.86 -1.27
C PHE A 147 -9.68 3.19 -2.03
N PRO A 148 -9.42 3.21 -3.34
CA PRO A 148 -9.80 4.31 -4.22
C PRO A 148 -11.32 4.57 -4.15
N PRO A 149 -11.78 5.83 -4.19
CA PRO A 149 -13.22 6.13 -4.17
C PRO A 149 -13.99 5.46 -5.31
N ASP A 150 -13.35 5.24 -6.44
CA ASP A 150 -13.90 4.62 -7.64
C ASP A 150 -13.48 3.14 -7.78
N ILE A 151 -13.20 2.46 -6.67
CA ILE A 151 -12.76 1.06 -6.71
C ILE A 151 -13.82 0.15 -7.32
N GLU A 152 -15.10 0.33 -6.96
CA GLU A 152 -16.21 -0.54 -7.40
C GLU A 152 -16.42 -0.56 -8.92
N ASP A 153 -16.13 0.56 -9.57
CA ASP A 153 -16.16 0.71 -11.03
C ASP A 153 -15.06 -0.10 -11.72
N ARG A 154 -14.02 -0.49 -10.97
CA ARG A 154 -12.82 -1.15 -11.48
C ARG A 154 -12.73 -2.63 -11.11
N LEU A 155 -13.59 -3.11 -10.21
CA LEU A 155 -13.58 -4.50 -9.73
C LEU A 155 -14.33 -5.42 -10.69
N ASP A 156 -13.73 -6.59 -10.97
CA ASP A 156 -14.47 -7.69 -11.57
C ASP A 156 -15.47 -8.33 -10.59
N GLU A 157 -16.35 -9.20 -11.08
CA GLU A 157 -17.40 -9.83 -10.27
C GLU A 157 -16.85 -10.63 -9.08
N ARG A 158 -15.66 -11.22 -9.20
CA ARG A 158 -15.03 -11.94 -8.08
C ARG A 158 -14.51 -10.97 -7.04
N GLU A 159 -13.86 -9.90 -7.47
CA GLU A 159 -13.32 -8.84 -6.63
C GLU A 159 -14.43 -8.09 -5.87
N ARG A 160 -15.58 -7.82 -6.51
CA ARG A 160 -16.77 -7.23 -5.86
C ARG A 160 -17.29 -8.10 -4.72
N ARG A 161 -17.35 -9.42 -4.90
CA ARG A 161 -17.78 -10.34 -3.84
C ARG A 161 -16.83 -10.34 -2.64
N ILE A 162 -15.52 -10.21 -2.88
CA ILE A 162 -14.51 -10.10 -1.83
C ILE A 162 -14.70 -8.78 -1.08
N LEU A 163 -14.87 -7.66 -1.78
CA LEU A 163 -15.09 -6.36 -1.16
C LEU A 163 -16.35 -6.35 -0.28
N ALA A 164 -17.48 -6.82 -0.81
CA ALA A 164 -18.73 -6.92 -0.06
C ALA A 164 -18.60 -7.82 1.18
N ARG A 165 -17.72 -8.85 1.14
CA ARG A 165 -17.42 -9.66 2.33
C ARG A 165 -16.64 -8.88 3.37
N ILE A 166 -15.64 -8.10 2.96
CA ILE A 166 -14.84 -7.23 3.85
C ILE A 166 -15.74 -6.18 4.52
N GLU A 167 -16.64 -5.55 3.78
CA GLU A 167 -17.58 -4.56 4.31
C GLU A 167 -18.56 -5.15 5.31
N ARG A 168 -19.13 -6.33 5.02
CA ARG A 168 -19.97 -7.04 6.00
C ARG A 168 -19.22 -7.32 7.30
N LEU A 169 -17.97 -7.78 7.20
CA LEU A 169 -17.12 -8.03 8.38
C LEU A 169 -16.87 -6.72 9.17
N ARG A 170 -16.69 -5.60 8.48
CA ARG A 170 -16.54 -4.28 9.10
C ARG A 170 -17.81 -3.83 9.82
N ALA A 171 -18.97 -3.87 9.17
CA ALA A 171 -20.25 -3.51 9.77
C ALA A 171 -20.58 -4.36 10.99
N THR A 172 -20.28 -5.66 10.97
CA THR A 172 -20.46 -6.53 12.15
C THR A 172 -19.52 -6.14 13.30
N ALA A 173 -18.26 -5.76 13.01
CA ALA A 173 -17.33 -5.30 14.02
C ALA A 173 -17.72 -3.94 14.62
N GLU A 174 -18.23 -3.01 13.81
CA GLU A 174 -18.74 -1.71 14.26
C GLU A 174 -20.03 -1.85 15.10
N ALA A 175 -20.95 -2.75 14.72
CA ALA A 175 -22.16 -3.04 15.48
C ALA A 175 -21.90 -3.75 16.83
N GLY A 176 -20.89 -4.63 16.88
CA GLY A 176 -20.48 -5.32 18.11
C GLY A 176 -19.82 -4.41 19.15
N GLY A 177 -19.24 -3.28 18.73
CA GLY A 177 -18.66 -2.28 19.63
C GLY A 177 -19.68 -1.34 20.28
N ALA A 178 -20.86 -1.15 19.67
CA ALA A 178 -21.89 -0.25 20.19
C ALA A 178 -22.85 -0.92 21.20
N ALA A 179 -22.95 -2.25 21.20
CA ALA A 179 -23.87 -2.98 22.07
C ALA A 179 -23.37 -3.18 23.52
N ALA A 180 -22.15 -2.76 23.85
CA ALA A 180 -21.51 -3.03 25.14
C ALA A 180 -21.59 -1.89 26.18
N LEU A 181 -22.42 -0.86 25.98
CA LEU A 181 -22.49 0.30 26.90
C LEU A 181 -23.85 0.53 27.59
N VAL A 182 -24.81 -0.39 27.53
CA VAL A 182 -26.05 -0.26 28.31
C VAL A 182 -26.50 -1.60 28.87
N SER A 183 -26.83 -1.59 30.17
CA SER A 183 -27.35 -2.69 31.03
C SER A 183 -26.28 -3.71 31.47
N ASP A 184 -26.14 -4.07 32.75
CA ASP A 184 -26.98 -3.91 33.92
C ASP A 184 -26.05 -4.12 35.14
N ALA A 185 -26.11 -3.26 36.15
CA ALA A 185 -25.32 -3.43 37.38
C ALA A 185 -26.23 -4.05 38.45
N PRO A 186 -26.04 -5.32 38.85
CA PRO A 186 -26.70 -5.82 40.05
C PRO A 186 -25.85 -5.46 41.28
N GLU A 187 -26.46 -4.78 42.23
CA GLU A 187 -25.92 -4.49 43.56
C GLU A 187 -25.47 -5.78 44.26
N ALA A 188 -24.17 -5.89 44.57
CA ALA A 188 -23.65 -6.95 45.42
C ALA A 188 -23.58 -6.48 46.88
N ARG A 189 -24.45 -7.06 47.72
CA ARG A 189 -24.42 -6.99 49.19
C ARG A 189 -23.04 -7.32 49.74
N VAL A 190 -22.59 -6.52 50.70
CA VAL A 190 -21.39 -6.77 51.52
C VAL A 190 -21.71 -7.79 52.62
N PRO A 191 -21.05 -8.96 52.71
CA PRO A 191 -21.03 -9.79 53.90
C PRO A 191 -19.77 -9.52 54.73
N GLY A 192 -19.93 -9.48 56.05
CA GLY A 192 -18.99 -8.93 57.01
C GLY A 192 -17.66 -9.69 57.21
N LEU A 193 -16.69 -8.93 57.71
CA LEU A 193 -15.40 -9.41 58.22
C LEU A 193 -15.58 -10.12 59.56
N PRO A 194 -14.90 -11.25 59.82
CA PRO A 194 -14.76 -11.76 61.18
C PRO A 194 -13.63 -10.99 61.91
N HIS A 195 -13.92 -10.58 63.14
CA HIS A 195 -12.92 -10.15 64.12
C HIS A 195 -12.31 -11.38 64.79
N GLY A 196 -10.98 -11.42 64.90
CA GLY A 196 -10.23 -12.41 65.68
C GLY A 196 -8.96 -12.84 64.98
#